data_AF-A0A951FWT8-F1
#
_entry.id   AF-A0A951FWT8-F1
#
_cell.length_a   1.000
_cell.length_b   1.000
_cell.length_c   1.000
_cell.angle_alpha   90.00
_cell.angle_beta   90.00
_cell.angle_gamma   90.00
#
_symmetry.space_group_name_H-M   'P 1'
#
loop_
_entity.id
_entity.type
_entity.pdbx_description
1 polymer ?
#
loop_
_entity_poly.entity_id
_entity_poly.type
_entity_poly.pdbx_seq_one_letter_code
_entity_poly.pdbx_strand_id
1 'polypeptide(L)'
;MEEIAQVWARALFAVAKEHDLLDTVRDQLRAFAEALNENRDLMVFFFSPYFSTEEKKDGLKRAVSGGEPVLMNFLEALIERHRMPA
;
A
#
# COMPACT_ATOMS: atom_id res chain seq x y z
N MET A 1 0.74 -14.70 -9.77
CA MET A 1 0.61 -13.68 -8.70
C MET A 1 1.97 -13.10 -8.32
N GLU A 2 2.99 -13.93 -8.12
CA GLU A 2 4.34 -13.50 -7.70
C GLU A 2 5.04 -12.55 -8.68
N GLU A 3 4.89 -12.76 -10.00
CA GLU A 3 5.47 -11.85 -11.01
C GLU A 3 4.90 -10.44 -10.95
N ILE A 4 3.60 -10.28 -10.66
CA ILE A 4 2.96 -8.97 -10.56
C ILE A 4 3.50 -8.25 -9.32
N ALA A 5 3.55 -8.94 -8.17
CA ALA A 5 4.12 -8.38 -6.95
C ALA A 5 5.57 -7.92 -7.15
N GLN A 6 6.40 -8.70 -7.86
CA GLN A 6 7.78 -8.32 -8.18
C GLN A 6 7.88 -7.07 -9.06
N VAL A 7 6.99 -6.90 -10.04
CA VAL A 7 6.97 -5.69 -10.89
C VAL A 7 6.66 -4.45 -10.06
N TRP A 8 5.64 -4.51 -9.20
CA TRP A 8 5.27 -3.40 -8.32
C TRP A 8 6.34 -3.12 -7.26
N ALA A 9 6.95 -4.17 -6.69
CA ALA A 9 8.05 -4.01 -5.74
C ALA A 9 9.27 -3.33 -6.39
N ARG A 10 9.61 -3.70 -7.63
CA ARG A 10 10.68 -3.03 -8.40
C ARG A 10 10.34 -1.57 -8.68
N ALA A 11 9.09 -1.26 -9.01
CA ALA A 11 8.64 0.12 -9.23
C ALA A 11 8.77 0.97 -7.97
N LEU A 12 8.28 0.48 -6.83
CA LEU A 12 8.41 1.17 -5.53
C LEU A 12 9.89 1.35 -5.15
N PHE A 13 10.70 0.31 -5.32
CA PHE A 13 12.14 0.36 -5.02
C PHE A 13 12.88 1.39 -5.88
N ALA A 14 12.58 1.45 -7.18
CA ALA A 14 13.20 2.43 -8.09
C ALA A 14 12.88 3.87 -7.65
N VAL A 15 11.60 4.17 -7.39
CA VAL A 15 11.18 5.51 -6.97
C VAL A 15 11.75 5.86 -5.58
N ALA A 16 11.70 4.93 -4.62
CA ALA A 16 12.27 5.16 -3.30
C ALA A 16 13.78 5.43 -3.35
N LYS A 17 14.50 4.76 -4.27
CA LYS A 17 15.93 4.98 -4.50
C LYS A 17 16.21 6.34 -5.14
N GLU A 18 15.41 6.76 -6.12
CA GLU A 18 15.55 8.07 -6.78
C GLU A 18 15.37 9.23 -5.80
N HIS A 19 14.52 9.06 -4.79
CA HIS A 19 14.24 10.08 -3.78
C HIS A 19 15.10 9.96 -2.50
N ASP A 20 16.04 9.01 -2.42
CA ASP A 20 16.84 8.72 -1.22
C ASP A 20 16.00 8.37 0.03
N LEU A 21 14.84 7.72 -0.20
CA LEU A 21 13.86 7.35 0.84
C LEU A 21 13.78 5.83 1.07
N LEU A 22 14.79 5.07 0.62
CA LEU A 22 14.77 3.60 0.67
C LEU A 22 14.50 3.03 2.07
N ASP A 23 15.22 3.52 3.08
CA ASP A 23 15.06 3.04 4.46
C ASP A 23 13.69 3.42 5.02
N THR A 24 13.27 4.67 4.83
CA THR A 24 11.97 5.17 5.28
C THR A 24 10.81 4.40 4.66
N VAL A 25 10.83 4.23 3.33
CA VAL A 25 9.78 3.51 2.60
C VAL A 25 9.77 2.03 3.01
N ARG A 26 10.93 1.40 3.22
CA ARG A 26 11.01 0.02 3.72
C ARG A 26 10.33 -0.11 5.08
N ASP A 27 10.66 0.77 6.02
CA ASP A 27 10.17 0.66 7.38
C ASP A 27 8.68 1.01 7.48
N GLN A 28 8.21 1.99 6.71
CA GLN A 28 6.78 2.29 6.59
C GLN A 28 6.00 1.16 5.89
N LEU A 29 6.56 0.55 4.84
CA LEU A 29 5.93 -0.59 4.16
C LEU A 29 5.82 -1.79 5.10
N ARG A 30 6.86 -2.05 5.91
CA ARG A 30 6.82 -3.11 6.95
C ARG A 30 5.70 -2.83 7.94
N ALA A 31 5.64 -1.62 8.50
CA ALA A 31 4.61 -1.24 9.46
C ALA A 31 3.20 -1.38 8.88
N PHE A 32 3.01 -0.99 7.61
CA PHE A 32 1.72 -1.16 6.93
C PHE A 32 1.35 -2.64 6.74
N ALA A 33 2.30 -3.48 6.32
CA ALA A 33 2.05 -4.91 6.14
C ALA A 33 1.74 -5.62 7.47
N GLU A 34 2.44 -5.25 8.54
CA GLU A 34 2.16 -5.73 9.91
C GLU A 34 0.78 -5.29 10.37
N ALA A 35 0.43 -4.01 10.25
CA ALA A 35 -0.88 -3.50 10.62
C ALA A 35 -2.02 -4.17 9.83
N LEU A 36 -1.81 -4.45 8.55
CA LEU A 36 -2.76 -5.18 7.73
C LEU A 36 -2.92 -6.62 8.24
N ASN A 37 -1.83 -7.31 8.55
CA ASN A 37 -1.87 -8.70 9.04
C ASN A 37 -2.47 -8.82 10.45
N GLU A 38 -2.22 -7.84 11.33
CA GLU A 38 -2.72 -7.82 12.71
C GLU A 38 -4.19 -7.40 12.80
N ASN A 39 -4.66 -6.57 11.86
CA ASN A 39 -6.02 -6.05 11.87
C ASN A 39 -6.89 -6.69 10.78
N ARG A 40 -7.68 -7.69 11.21
CA ARG A 40 -8.62 -8.38 10.33
C ARG A 40 -9.65 -7.45 9.68
N ASP A 41 -10.07 -6.39 10.36
CA ASP A 41 -11.04 -5.45 9.82
C ASP A 41 -10.43 -4.62 8.69
N LEU A 42 -9.13 -4.26 8.79
CA LEU A 42 -8.41 -3.61 7.69
C LEU A 42 -8.29 -4.53 6.47
N MET A 43 -7.97 -5.81 6.67
CA MET A 43 -7.98 -6.78 5.58
C MET A 43 -9.37 -6.85 4.93
N VAL A 44 -10.42 -7.07 5.72
CA VAL A 44 -11.79 -7.16 5.19
C VAL A 44 -12.17 -5.87 4.46
N PHE A 45 -11.82 -4.70 4.97
CA PHE A 45 -12.07 -3.42 4.31
C PHE A 45 -11.39 -3.31 2.94
N PHE A 46 -10.08 -3.59 2.86
CA PHE A 46 -9.34 -3.46 1.60
C PHE A 46 -9.69 -4.55 0.58
N PHE A 47 -10.08 -5.75 1.03
CA PHE A 47 -10.47 -6.87 0.15
C PHE A 47 -11.97 -6.93 -0.15
N SER A 48 -12.80 -6.17 0.56
CA SER A 48 -14.25 -6.18 0.34
C SER A 48 -14.61 -5.58 -1.02
N PRO A 49 -15.47 -6.24 -1.81
CA PRO A 49 -15.99 -5.70 -3.07
C PRO A 49 -17.04 -4.61 -2.87
N TYR A 50 -17.52 -4.40 -1.63
CA TYR A 50 -18.59 -3.45 -1.33
C TYR A 50 -18.11 -2.01 -1.20
N PHE A 51 -16.80 -1.78 -1.01
CA PHE A 51 -16.22 -0.44 -0.93
C PHE A 51 -15.66 -0.04 -2.29
N SER A 52 -16.03 1.16 -2.72
CA SER A 52 -15.46 1.81 -3.90
C SER A 52 -13.96 2.09 -3.72
N THR A 53 -13.26 2.28 -4.84
CA THR A 53 -11.85 2.69 -4.86
C THR A 53 -11.63 3.96 -4.05
N GLU A 54 -12.54 4.95 -4.15
CA GLU A 54 -12.42 6.22 -3.42
C GLU A 54 -12.62 6.04 -1.92
N GLU A 55 -13.59 5.23 -1.48
CA GLU A 55 -13.75 4.90 -0.06
C GLU A 55 -12.50 4.21 0.50
N LYS A 56 -11.88 3.31 -0.27
CA LYS A 56 -10.64 2.64 0.13
C LYS A 56 -9.46 3.60 0.22
N LYS A 57 -9.34 4.55 -0.70
CA LYS A 57 -8.29 5.60 -0.63
C LYS A 57 -8.48 6.51 0.57
N ASP A 58 -9.72 6.91 0.86
CA ASP A 58 -10.03 7.70 2.05
C ASP A 58 -9.73 6.93 3.34
N GLY A 59 -10.09 5.64 3.38
CA GLY A 59 -9.73 4.75 4.49
C GLY A 59 -8.23 4.64 4.67
N LEU A 60 -7.47 4.48 3.58
CA LEU A 60 -6.01 4.44 3.60
C LEU A 60 -5.40 5.73 4.15
N LYS A 61 -5.86 6.90 3.70
CA LYS A 61 -5.40 8.22 4.20
C LYS A 61 -5.68 8.43 5.68
N ARG A 62 -6.75 7.84 6.20
CA ARG A 62 -7.07 7.86 7.63
C ARG A 62 -6.24 6.84 8.43
N ALA A 63 -5.93 5.70 7.84
CA ALA A 63 -5.16 4.63 8.48
C ALA A 63 -3.66 4.94 8.56
N VAL A 64 -3.12 5.63 7.56
CA VAL A 64 -1.69 5.95 7.47
C VAL A 64 -1.48 7.44 7.74
N SER A 65 -0.99 7.77 8.93
CA SER A 65 -0.60 9.14 9.29
C SER A 65 0.90 9.35 9.08
N GLY A 66 1.29 10.39 8.34
CA GLY A 66 2.71 10.73 8.14
C GLY A 66 3.47 9.78 7.21
N GLY A 67 2.76 9.01 6.39
CA GLY A 67 3.38 8.18 5.35
C GLY A 67 4.05 9.05 4.29
N GLU A 68 5.20 8.58 3.77
CA GLU A 68 5.89 9.26 2.68
C GLU A 68 4.99 9.32 1.44
N PRO A 69 4.98 10.43 0.67
CA PRO A 69 4.16 10.55 -0.52
C PRO A 69 4.40 9.42 -1.52
N VAL A 70 5.64 8.95 -1.64
CA VAL A 70 6.01 7.82 -2.50
C VAL A 70 5.26 6.55 -2.11
N LEU A 71 5.17 6.25 -0.81
CA LEU A 71 4.46 5.08 -0.32
C LEU A 71 2.95 5.25 -0.47
N MET A 72 2.41 6.43 -0.13
CA MET A 72 0.98 6.71 -0.25
C MET A 72 0.50 6.56 -1.69
N ASN A 73 1.21 7.17 -2.65
CA ASN A 73 0.89 7.07 -4.07
C ASN A 73 0.95 5.62 -4.57
N PHE A 74 1.91 4.83 -4.08
CA PHE A 74 2.02 3.42 -4.41
C PHE A 74 0.83 2.61 -3.90
N LEU A 75 0.44 2.79 -2.63
CA LEU A 75 -0.70 2.10 -2.04
C LEU A 75 -2.02 2.50 -2.72
N GLU A 76 -2.20 3.78 -3.06
CA GLU A 76 -3.34 4.24 -3.86
C GLU A 76 -3.38 3.58 -5.25
N ALA A 77 -2.24 3.48 -5.95
CA ALA A 77 -2.15 2.82 -7.24
C ALA A 77 -2.51 1.31 -7.15
N LEU A 78 -2.16 0.64 -6.05
CA LEU A 78 -2.56 -0.74 -5.81
C LEU A 78 -4.08 -0.88 -5.61
N ILE A 79 -4.70 0.08 -4.91
CA ILE A 79 -6.17 0.14 -4.73
C ILE A 79 -6.86 0.32 -6.09
N GLU A 80 -6.41 1.30 -6.89
CA GLU A 80 -6.98 1.60 -8.21
C GLU A 80 -6.94 0.43 -9.18
N ARG A 81 -5.86 -0.36 -9.12
CA ARG A 81 -5.65 -1.48 -10.04
C ARG A 81 -6.28 -2.78 -9.55
N HIS A 82 -7.00 -2.76 -8.42
CA HIS A 82 -7.51 -3.95 -7.73
C HIS A 82 -6.42 -5.02 -7.50
N ARG A 83 -5.20 -4.58 -7.16
CA ARG A 83 -4.02 -5.43 -7.01
C ARG A 83 -3.69 -5.78 -5.56
N MET A 84 -4.53 -5.41 -4.60
CA MET A 84 -4.40 -5.95 -3.26
C MET A 84 -4.74 -7.45 -3.28
N PRO A 85 -3.81 -8.35 -2.89
CA PRO A 85 -4.02 -9.79 -2.98
C PRO A 85 -5.06 -10.24 -1.96
N ALA A 86 -6.21 -10.77 -2.43
CA ALA A 86 -7.19 -11.43 -1.57
C ALA A 86 -6.61 -12.63 -0.81
#